data_AF-A0A9K3J363-F1
#
_entry.id   AF-A0A9K3J363-F1
#
_cell.length_a   1.000
_cell.length_b   1.000
_cell.length_c   1.000
_cell.angle_alpha   90.00
_cell.angle_beta   90.00
_cell.angle_gamma   90.00
#
_symmetry.space_group_name_H-M   'P 1'
#
loop_
_entity.id
_entity.type
_entity.pdbx_description
1 polymer ?
#
loop_
_entity_poly.entity_id
_entity_poly.type
_entity_poly.pdbx_seq_one_letter_code
_entity_poly.pdbx_strand_id
1 'polypeptide(L)'
;MNLVVHRARHPQLHCYTHESLDAMVSYFEHGMNENVAVMFFDNDKIPIEKFVFKINVNRVQGEMMEEDADLESSLRSFLIKLSQSETLSKGSAQGKCDANLI
;
A
#
# COMPACT_ATOMS: atom_id res chain seq x y z
N MET A 1 -14.88 -4.17 -6.80
CA MET A 1 -14.64 -2.77 -6.37
C MET A 1 -14.92 -1.73 -7.45
N ASN A 2 -16.06 -1.05 -7.37
CA ASN A 2 -16.40 0.12 -8.20
C ASN A 2 -15.92 1.43 -7.53
N LEU A 3 -14.63 1.74 -7.66
CA LEU A 3 -14.01 2.96 -7.12
C LEU A 3 -13.02 3.56 -8.12
N VAL A 4 -12.97 4.90 -8.18
CA VAL A 4 -11.95 5.61 -8.96
C VAL A 4 -10.62 5.56 -8.20
N VAL A 5 -9.60 5.02 -8.86
CA VAL A 5 -8.23 4.95 -8.33
C VAL A 5 -7.24 5.51 -9.34
N HIS A 6 -6.16 6.10 -8.84
CA HIS A 6 -5.03 6.52 -9.67
C HIS A 6 -4.01 5.39 -9.74
N ARG A 7 -3.56 5.05 -10.95
CA ARG A 7 -2.53 4.04 -11.20
C ARG A 7 -1.37 4.64 -11.95
N ALA A 8 -0.15 4.22 -11.60
CA ALA A 8 1.05 4.61 -12.32
C ALA A 8 0.96 4.14 -13.78
N ARG A 9 1.16 5.06 -14.73
CA ARG A 9 1.28 4.73 -16.17
C ARG A 9 2.72 4.47 -16.60
N HIS A 10 3.68 4.87 -15.77
CA HIS A 10 5.10 4.70 -16.07
C HIS A 10 5.50 3.22 -15.93
N PRO A 11 5.99 2.56 -16.99
CA PRO A 11 6.23 1.11 -16.97
C PRO A 11 7.19 0.68 -15.88
N GLN A 12 8.30 1.39 -15.69
CA GLN A 12 9.30 1.00 -14.67
C GLN A 12 8.74 1.14 -13.25
N LEU A 13 7.90 2.15 -12.99
CA LEU A 13 7.30 2.34 -11.68
C LEU A 13 6.25 1.24 -11.43
N HIS A 14 5.45 0.93 -12.46
CA HIS A 14 4.49 -0.16 -12.40
C HIS A 14 5.17 -1.51 -12.13
N CYS A 15 6.25 -1.83 -12.85
CA CYS A 15 7.03 -3.05 -12.62
C CYS A 15 7.64 -3.08 -11.22
N TYR A 16 8.28 -1.98 -10.78
CA TYR A 16 8.86 -1.91 -9.44
C TYR A 16 7.82 -2.16 -8.34
N THR A 17 6.65 -1.55 -8.44
CA THR A 17 5.55 -1.78 -7.48
C THR A 17 5.11 -3.25 -7.49
N HIS A 18 4.96 -3.85 -8.68
CA HIS A 18 4.52 -5.24 -8.80
C HIS A 18 5.56 -6.22 -8.24
N GLU A 19 6.82 -6.10 -8.65
CA GLU A 19 7.92 -6.95 -8.20
C GLU A 19 8.15 -6.85 -6.69
N SER A 20 8.03 -5.65 -6.12
CA SER A 20 8.14 -5.43 -4.67
C SER A 20 7.02 -6.13 -3.90
N LEU A 21 5.79 -6.11 -4.43
CA LEU A 21 4.65 -6.81 -3.83
C LEU A 21 4.78 -8.33 -3.97
N ASP A 22 5.19 -8.82 -5.14
CA ASP A 22 5.41 -10.26 -5.39
C ASP A 22 6.46 -10.84 -4.43
N ALA A 23 7.55 -10.10 -4.19
CA ALA A 23 8.56 -10.50 -3.21
C ALA A 23 7.96 -10.64 -1.80
N MET A 24 6.99 -9.81 -1.44
CA MET A 24 6.32 -9.83 -0.14
C MET A 24 5.26 -10.93 0.01
N VAL A 25 4.72 -11.47 -1.09
CA VAL A 25 3.71 -12.56 -1.05
C VAL A 25 4.19 -13.71 -0.18
N SER A 26 5.44 -14.15 -0.39
CA SER A 26 6.04 -15.24 0.38
C SER A 26 6.05 -14.96 1.89
N TYR A 27 6.26 -13.73 2.33
CA TYR A 27 6.27 -13.39 3.75
C TYR A 27 4.86 -13.41 4.36
N PHE A 28 3.84 -13.00 3.61
CA PHE A 28 2.44 -13.16 4.04
C PHE A 28 2.06 -14.64 4.13
N GLU A 29 2.51 -15.44 3.16
CA GLU A 29 2.35 -16.90 3.11
C GLU A 29 3.18 -17.65 4.15
N HIS A 30 4.10 -17.01 4.86
CA HIS A 30 4.77 -17.60 6.03
C HIS A 30 4.40 -16.92 7.36
N GLY A 31 3.53 -15.91 7.33
CA GLY A 31 3.05 -15.21 8.53
C GLY A 31 4.14 -14.35 9.18
N MET A 32 5.16 -13.98 8.40
CA MET A 32 6.36 -13.30 8.87
C MET A 32 6.20 -11.76 8.91
N ASN A 33 5.21 -11.20 8.21
CA ASN A 33 5.00 -9.76 8.10
C ASN A 33 3.67 -9.33 8.72
N GLU A 34 3.77 -8.52 9.78
CA GLU A 34 2.61 -7.91 10.45
C GLU A 34 2.30 -6.50 9.92
N ASN A 35 3.30 -5.80 9.37
CA ASN A 35 3.17 -4.42 8.93
C ASN A 35 3.99 -4.17 7.65
N VAL A 36 3.37 -3.54 6.66
CA VAL A 36 4.03 -3.00 5.46
C VAL A 36 4.05 -1.49 5.56
N ALA A 37 5.16 -0.85 5.20
CA ALA A 37 5.25 0.60 5.17
C ALA A 37 5.60 1.14 3.78
N VAL A 38 4.87 2.16 3.34
CA VAL A 38 5.30 3.02 2.22
C VAL A 38 5.95 4.24 2.83
N MET A 39 7.23 4.46 2.53
CA MET A 39 7.98 5.61 3.03
C MET A 39 8.37 6.55 1.91
N PHE A 40 8.14 7.83 2.15
CA PHE A 40 8.56 8.93 1.29
C PHE A 40 9.78 9.60 1.90
N PHE A 41 10.74 9.92 1.04
CA PHE A 41 12.01 10.53 1.41
C PHE A 41 12.21 11.84 0.67
N ASP A 42 12.82 12.81 1.34
CA ASP A 42 13.36 14.01 0.70
C ASP A 42 14.68 13.68 -0.04
N ASN A 43 15.23 14.67 -0.76
CA ASN A 43 16.48 14.61 -1.52
C ASN A 43 17.68 14.18 -0.66
N ASP A 44 17.69 14.52 0.62
CA ASP A 44 18.71 14.09 1.59
C ASP A 44 18.48 12.67 2.12
N LYS A 45 17.53 11.93 1.54
CA LYS A 45 17.09 10.58 1.97
C LYS A 45 16.58 10.53 3.41
N ILE A 46 16.04 11.65 3.90
CA ILE A 46 15.40 11.73 5.20
C ILE A 46 13.92 11.36 5.03
N PRO A 47 13.36 10.41 5.81
CA PRO A 47 11.96 10.03 5.68
C PRO A 47 11.05 11.18 6.13
N ILE A 48 10.19 11.64 5.22
CA ILE A 48 9.27 12.76 5.44
C ILE A 48 7.84 12.30 5.71
N GLU A 49 7.45 11.13 5.21
CA GLU A 49 6.11 10.58 5.40
C GLU A 49 6.16 9.05 5.37
N LYS A 50 5.32 8.42 6.18
CA LYS A 50 5.25 6.95 6.32
C LYS A 50 3.79 6.51 6.45
N PHE A 51 3.33 5.69 5.50
CA PHE A 51 2.04 5.01 5.57
C PHE A 51 2.26 3.58 6.02
N VAL A 52 1.70 3.22 7.18
CA VAL A 52 1.84 1.87 7.75
C VAL A 52 0.54 1.11 7.58
N PHE A 53 0.63 -0.05 6.94
CA PHE A 53 -0.46 -0.98 6.69
C PHE A 53 -0.25 -2.20 7.57
N LYS A 54 -1.04 -2.32 8.63
CA LYS A 54 -1.05 -3.53 9.46
C LYS A 54 -1.87 -4.59 8.74
N ILE A 55 -1.24 -5.70 8.39
CA ILE A 55 -1.87 -6.81 7.64
C ILE A 55 -1.98 -8.00 8.58
N ASN A 56 -3.21 -8.50 8.77
CA ASN A 56 -3.48 -9.70 9.53
C ASN A 56 -4.14 -10.72 8.61
N VAL A 57 -3.38 -11.74 8.20
CA VAL A 57 -3.88 -12.83 7.35
C VAL A 57 -4.32 -13.97 8.26
N ASN A 58 -5.61 -14.02 8.59
CA ASN A 58 -6.16 -15.16 9.33
C ASN A 58 -6.29 -16.35 8.38
N ARG A 59 -5.42 -17.36 8.51
CA ARG A 59 -5.46 -18.56 7.67
C ARG A 59 -6.52 -19.52 8.18
N VAL A 60 -7.75 -19.34 7.71
CA VAL A 60 -8.76 -20.37 7.88
C VAL A 60 -8.51 -21.42 6.81
N GLN A 61 -7.85 -22.50 7.21
CA GLN A 61 -7.54 -23.61 6.33
C GLN A 61 -8.80 -24.48 6.19
N GLY A 62 -9.56 -24.28 5.11
CA GLY A 62 -10.52 -25.28 4.64
C GLY A 62 -11.98 -24.88 4.46
N GLU A 63 -12.37 -23.61 4.57
CA GLU A 63 -13.76 -23.21 4.28
C GLU A 63 -13.80 -22.25 3.10
N MET A 64 -14.69 -22.54 2.15
CA MET A 64 -14.96 -21.67 1.02
C MET A 64 -15.38 -20.31 1.57
N MET A 65 -14.48 -19.33 1.56
CA MET A 65 -14.82 -17.95 1.87
C MET A 65 -15.89 -17.53 0.87
N GLU A 66 -17.13 -17.42 1.35
CA GLU A 66 -18.17 -16.63 0.72
C GLU A 66 -17.53 -15.31 0.28
N GLU A 67 -17.80 -14.84 -0.94
CA GLU A 67 -17.27 -13.55 -1.42
C GLU A 67 -17.61 -12.47 -0.38
N ASP A 68 -16.60 -12.09 0.41
CA ASP A 68 -16.76 -11.24 1.58
C ASP A 68 -17.12 -9.83 1.09
N ALA A 69 -18.43 -9.57 0.92
CA ALA A 69 -18.95 -8.24 0.63
C ALA A 69 -18.45 -7.21 1.67
N ASP A 70 -18.18 -7.68 2.89
CA ASP A 70 -17.58 -6.92 3.97
C ASP A 70 -16.10 -6.56 3.70
N LEU A 71 -15.32 -7.43 3.05
CA LEU A 71 -13.95 -7.12 2.65
C LEU A 71 -13.93 -6.08 1.53
N GLU A 72 -14.76 -6.25 0.49
CA GLU A 72 -14.86 -5.24 -0.59
C GLU A 72 -15.28 -3.88 -0.03
N SER A 73 -16.28 -3.84 0.86
CA SER A 73 -16.77 -2.62 1.49
C SER A 73 -15.70 -1.96 2.38
N SER A 74 -14.96 -2.76 3.16
CA SER A 74 -13.87 -2.31 4.02
C SER A 74 -12.70 -1.74 3.22
N LEU A 75 -12.29 -2.43 2.14
CA LEU A 75 -11.24 -1.96 1.23
C LEU A 75 -11.66 -0.67 0.51
N ARG A 76 -12.92 -0.59 0.06
CA ARG A 76 -13.44 0.63 -0.57
C ARG A 76 -13.41 1.81 0.39
N SER A 77 -13.85 1.62 1.62
CA SER A 77 -13.82 2.64 2.67
C SER A 77 -12.39 3.07 3.00
N PHE A 78 -11.47 2.11 3.04
CA PHE A 78 -10.06 2.37 3.23
C PHE A 78 -9.46 3.24 2.13
N LEU A 79 -9.71 2.91 0.86
CA LEU A 79 -9.23 3.68 -0.29
C LEU A 79 -9.82 5.10 -0.33
N ILE A 80 -11.09 5.27 0.06
CA ILE A 80 -11.71 6.60 0.18
C ILE A 80 -10.99 7.42 1.27
N LYS A 81 -10.75 6.84 2.45
CA LYS A 81 -10.02 7.52 3.53
C LYS A 81 -8.60 7.89 3.11
N LEU A 82 -7.90 7.01 2.41
CA LEU A 82 -6.58 7.31 1.85
C LEU A 82 -6.63 8.51 0.90
N SER A 83 -7.65 8.59 0.04
CA SER A 83 -7.78 9.73 -0.90
C SER A 83 -8.06 11.07 -0.23
N GLN A 84 -8.66 11.05 0.97
CA GLN A 84 -8.95 12.24 1.76
C GLN A 84 -7.82 12.59 2.75
N SER A 85 -6.84 11.70 2.91
CA SER A 85 -5.69 11.93 3.78
C SER A 85 -4.93 13.17 3.32
N GLU A 86 -4.69 14.10 4.24
CA GLU A 86 -3.78 15.21 3.97
C GLU A 86 -2.35 14.70 3.94
N THR A 87 -1.68 14.88 2.79
CA THR A 87 -0.28 14.51 2.63
C THR A 87 0.59 15.61 3.23
N LEU A 88 1.55 15.25 4.08
CA LEU A 88 2.51 16.21 4.62
C LEU A 88 3.42 16.80 3.53
N SER A 89 3.49 16.14 2.36
CA SER A 89 4.20 16.61 1.16
C SER A 89 3.61 17.89 0.52
N LYS A 90 2.40 18.33 0.88
CA LYS A 90 1.79 19.55 0.29
C LYS A 90 2.58 20.85 0.55
N GLY A 91 3.47 20.86 1.55
CA GLY A 91 4.36 21.98 1.85
C GLY A 91 5.71 21.98 1.12
N SER A 92 6.12 20.86 0.52
CA SER A 92 7.36 20.78 -0.25
C SER A 92 7.10 21.24 -1.69
N ALA A 93 7.06 22.57 -1.89
CA ALA A 93 7.06 23.16 -3.21
C ALA A 93 8.21 22.56 -4.05
N GLN A 94 7.89 21.94 -5.20
CA GLN A 94 8.83 21.65 -6.30
C GLN A 94 10.04 20.74 -6.01
N GLY A 95 10.04 19.95 -4.94
CA GLY A 95 11.10 18.96 -4.66
C GLY A 95 10.74 17.56 -5.16
N LYS A 96 11.67 16.90 -5.87
CA LYS A 96 11.60 15.44 -6.12
C LYS A 96 11.53 14.73 -4.77
N CYS A 97 10.56 13.84 -4.60
CA CYS A 97 10.48 12.94 -3.44
C CYS A 97 10.59 11.51 -3.95
N ASP A 98 11.41 10.69 -3.29
CA ASP A 98 11.57 9.27 -3.62
C ASP A 98 10.68 8.43 -2.67
N ALA A 99 10.07 7.36 -3.20
CA ALA A 99 9.21 6.48 -2.41
C ALA A 99 9.74 5.05 -2.44
N ASN A 100 9.82 4.41 -1.28
CA ASN A 100 10.21 3.01 -1.13
C ASN A 100 9.16 2.24 -0.31
N LEU A 101 9.02 0.95 -0.63
CA LEU A 101 8.19 0.00 0.10
C LEU A 101 9.10 -0.83 1.01
N ILE A 102 8.88 -0.77 2.33
CA ILE A 102 9.69 -1.44 3.36
C ILE A 102 8.80 -2.25 4.29
#